data_AF-A0A318XF91-F1
#
_entry.id   AF-A0A318XF91-F1
#
_cell.length_a   1.000
_cell.length_b   1.000
_cell.length_c   1.000
_cell.angle_alpha   90.00
_cell.angle_beta   90.00
_cell.angle_gamma   90.00
#
_symmetry.space_group_name_H-M   'P 1'
#
loop_
_entity.id
_entity.type
_entity.pdbx_description
1 polymer ?
#
loop_
_entity_poly.entity_id
_entity_poly.type
_entity_poly.pdbx_seq_one_letter_code
_entity_poly.pdbx_strand_id
1 'polypeptide(L)'
;MDKTWIPKSKFVLDNYHLNKYIKAATAHLDNEAIIQGLRDAVDEADKDLLKRVFKKITELTTSETKYNTVLEAKRYIENNWVGIEIKVDNLEIIGCSAEGHISHVFSDRLSSRPMGWSKIGADKVSQLRIFKKNGGRVYDLVMAQKKKEKSEKEHKIQDAIIKELKKASSNRYLNSWNSNITVLKKGHKTALYNSLRNISSY
;
A
#
# COMPACT_ATOMS: atom_id res chain seq x y z
N MET A 1 -14.68 7.46 -18.04
CA MET A 1 -15.35 6.58 -17.07
C MET A 1 -14.46 6.47 -15.85
N ASP A 2 -14.76 7.22 -14.79
CA ASP A 2 -14.01 7.13 -13.53
C ASP A 2 -14.24 5.77 -12.90
N LYS A 3 -13.16 5.00 -12.73
CA LYS A 3 -13.19 3.74 -11.98
C LYS A 3 -13.34 4.08 -10.50
N THR A 4 -14.57 4.09 -10.00
CA THR A 4 -14.84 4.26 -8.56
C THR A 4 -14.65 2.91 -7.87
N TRP A 5 -13.51 2.75 -7.17
CA TRP A 5 -13.19 1.53 -6.42
C TRP A 5 -13.99 1.39 -5.12
N ILE A 6 -14.51 2.50 -4.60
CA ILE A 6 -15.36 2.55 -3.40
C ILE A 6 -16.70 3.17 -3.82
N PRO A 7 -17.80 2.40 -3.88
CA PRO A 7 -19.10 2.93 -4.25
C PRO A 7 -19.52 4.09 -3.33
N LYS A 8 -20.09 5.14 -3.92
CA LYS A 8 -20.58 6.35 -3.21
C LYS A 8 -19.51 7.20 -2.50
N SER A 9 -18.22 6.90 -2.65
CA SER A 9 -17.16 7.76 -2.11
C SER A 9 -17.13 9.09 -2.86
N LYS A 10 -17.01 10.20 -2.12
CA LYS A 10 -16.77 11.53 -2.67
C LYS A 10 -15.31 11.92 -2.44
N PHE A 11 -14.68 12.48 -3.45
CA PHE A 11 -13.34 13.07 -3.30
C PHE A 11 -13.46 14.44 -2.62
N VAL A 12 -12.61 14.68 -1.63
CA VAL A 12 -12.52 15.94 -0.91
C VAL A 12 -11.08 16.40 -0.98
N LEU A 13 -10.87 17.67 -1.39
CA LEU A 13 -9.52 18.20 -1.55
C LEU A 13 -8.88 18.43 -0.18
N ASP A 14 -7.61 18.05 -0.02
CA ASP A 14 -6.88 18.29 1.20
C ASP A 14 -6.37 19.74 1.32
N ASN A 15 -6.31 20.24 2.55
CA ASN A 15 -5.86 21.60 2.83
C ASN A 15 -4.38 21.83 2.55
N TYR A 16 -3.55 20.79 2.55
CA TYR A 16 -2.11 20.98 2.37
C TYR A 16 -1.81 21.37 0.92
N HIS A 17 -2.31 20.60 -0.05
CA HIS A 17 -2.10 20.92 -1.47
C HIS A 17 -2.77 22.22 -1.84
N LEU A 18 -3.98 22.47 -1.34
CA LEU A 18 -4.68 23.73 -1.57
C LEU A 18 -3.85 24.93 -1.09
N ASN A 19 -3.32 24.87 0.14
CA ASN A 19 -2.43 25.92 0.67
C ASN A 19 -1.10 26.03 -0.09
N LYS A 20 -0.54 24.92 -0.56
CA LYS A 20 0.67 24.89 -1.39
C LYS A 20 0.45 25.69 -2.68
N TYR A 21 -0.68 25.48 -3.36
CA TYR A 21 -0.99 26.18 -4.61
C TYR A 21 -1.40 27.64 -4.38
N ILE A 22 -2.12 27.95 -3.29
CA ILE A 22 -2.39 29.33 -2.88
C ILE A 22 -1.06 30.09 -2.68
N LYS A 23 -0.13 29.52 -1.91
CA LYS A 23 1.20 30.12 -1.71
C LYS A 23 1.98 30.26 -3.02
N ALA A 24 1.95 29.23 -3.87
CA ALA A 24 2.65 29.27 -5.16
C ALA A 24 2.11 30.39 -6.08
N ALA A 25 0.79 30.64 -6.05
CA ALA A 25 0.17 31.68 -6.86
C ALA A 25 0.44 33.11 -6.36
N THR A 26 0.73 33.30 -5.07
CA THR A 26 0.75 34.64 -4.46
C THR A 26 2.12 35.07 -3.90
N ALA A 27 3.06 34.14 -3.69
CA ALA A 27 4.32 34.41 -2.98
C ALA A 27 5.19 35.53 -3.58
N HIS A 28 5.07 35.84 -4.88
CA HIS A 28 5.85 36.88 -5.54
C HIS A 28 5.20 38.27 -5.54
N LEU A 29 3.95 38.39 -5.08
CA LEU A 29 3.19 39.64 -5.14
C LEU A 29 3.23 40.48 -3.86
N ASP A 30 3.70 39.89 -2.74
CA ASP A 30 3.76 40.53 -1.41
C ASP A 30 2.51 41.37 -1.07
N ASN A 31 1.33 40.81 -1.36
CA ASN A 31 0.05 41.49 -1.24
C ASN A 31 -0.92 40.64 -0.42
N GLU A 32 -1.07 40.99 0.85
CA GLU A 32 -1.93 40.25 1.80
C GLU A 32 -3.39 40.23 1.37
N ALA A 33 -3.91 41.31 0.77
CA ALA A 33 -5.30 41.36 0.34
C ALA A 33 -5.60 40.34 -0.79
N ILE A 34 -4.65 40.13 -1.70
CA ILE A 34 -4.76 39.11 -2.76
C ILE A 34 -4.68 37.70 -2.16
N ILE A 35 -3.78 37.48 -1.19
CA ILE A 35 -3.65 36.20 -0.50
C ILE A 35 -4.97 35.87 0.23
N GLN A 36 -5.51 36.85 0.95
CA GLN A 36 -6.75 36.67 1.70
C GLN A 36 -7.94 36.46 0.76
N GLY A 37 -8.07 37.28 -0.31
CA GLY A 37 -9.15 37.09 -1.28
C GLY A 37 -9.11 35.73 -1.98
N LEU A 38 -7.92 35.14 -2.19
CA LEU A 38 -7.81 33.79 -2.74
C LEU A 38 -8.21 32.71 -1.72
N ARG A 39 -7.93 32.93 -0.42
CA ARG A 39 -8.37 32.04 0.66
C ARG A 39 -9.87 32.11 0.83
N ASP A 40 -10.44 33.30 0.91
CA ASP A 40 -11.89 33.53 1.06
C ASP A 40 -12.66 32.85 -0.10
N ALA A 41 -12.19 33.02 -1.34
CA ALA A 41 -12.79 32.35 -2.50
C ALA A 41 -12.84 30.82 -2.39
N VAL A 42 -11.84 30.22 -1.75
CA VAL A 42 -11.74 28.78 -1.56
C VAL A 42 -12.53 28.31 -0.34
N ASP A 43 -12.45 29.05 0.77
CA ASP A 43 -13.11 28.73 2.03
C ASP A 43 -14.63 28.91 1.95
N GLU A 44 -15.11 29.80 1.08
CA GLU A 44 -16.53 30.03 0.80
C GLU A 44 -17.02 29.30 -0.46
N ALA A 45 -16.14 28.58 -1.16
CA ALA A 45 -16.41 27.99 -2.48
C ALA A 45 -17.02 28.99 -3.51
N ASP A 46 -16.55 30.25 -3.49
CA ASP A 46 -16.92 31.27 -4.49
C ASP A 46 -16.00 31.20 -5.71
N LYS A 47 -16.49 30.52 -6.76
CA LYS A 47 -15.76 30.33 -8.02
C LYS A 47 -15.57 31.62 -8.80
N ASP A 48 -16.47 32.59 -8.66
CA ASP A 48 -16.38 33.84 -9.40
C ASP A 48 -15.40 34.80 -8.73
N LEU A 49 -15.36 34.84 -7.40
CA LEU A 49 -14.28 35.49 -6.67
C LEU A 49 -12.92 34.87 -7.02
N LEU A 50 -12.83 33.54 -7.06
CA LEU A 50 -11.61 32.84 -7.47
C LEU A 50 -11.09 33.33 -8.82
N LYS A 51 -11.96 33.37 -9.84
CA LYS A 51 -11.60 33.85 -11.18
C LYS A 51 -11.14 35.31 -11.17
N ARG A 52 -11.83 36.18 -10.42
CA ARG A 52 -11.47 37.61 -10.29
C ARG A 52 -10.09 37.77 -9.66
N VAL A 53 -9.81 37.06 -8.57
CA VAL A 53 -8.53 37.11 -7.87
C VAL A 53 -7.41 36.58 -8.76
N PHE A 54 -7.59 35.43 -9.43
CA PHE A 54 -6.58 34.93 -10.37
C PHE A 54 -6.31 35.87 -11.54
N LYS A 55 -7.35 36.52 -12.08
CA LYS A 55 -7.16 37.54 -13.12
C LYS A 55 -6.28 38.67 -12.61
N LYS A 56 -6.52 39.16 -11.39
CA LYS A 56 -5.71 40.21 -10.77
C LYS A 56 -4.27 39.76 -10.53
N ILE A 57 -4.06 38.53 -10.05
CA ILE A 57 -2.72 37.93 -9.88
C ILE A 57 -1.99 37.93 -11.24
N THR A 58 -2.64 37.46 -12.30
CA THR A 58 -2.02 37.40 -13.64
C THR A 58 -1.66 38.78 -14.19
N GLU A 59 -2.51 39.80 -13.98
CA GLU A 59 -2.24 41.19 -14.40
C GLU A 59 -1.04 41.80 -13.67
N LEU A 60 -0.81 41.43 -12.41
CA LEU A 60 0.30 41.93 -11.60
C LEU A 60 1.59 41.11 -11.79
N THR A 61 1.52 39.95 -12.45
CA THR A 61 2.66 39.05 -12.61
C THR A 61 3.40 39.34 -13.91
N THR A 62 4.61 39.91 -13.79
CA THR A 62 5.44 40.29 -14.93
C THR A 62 6.40 39.19 -15.39
N SER A 63 6.85 38.35 -14.47
CA SER A 63 7.79 37.27 -14.76
C SER A 63 7.09 36.07 -15.42
N GLU A 64 7.56 35.64 -16.59
CA GLU A 64 7.00 34.51 -17.33
C GLU A 64 7.01 33.19 -16.52
N THR A 65 8.08 32.93 -15.77
CA THR A 65 8.18 31.73 -14.92
C THR A 65 7.15 31.75 -13.79
N LYS A 66 6.92 32.91 -13.18
CA LYS A 66 5.89 33.10 -12.15
C LYS A 66 4.49 33.05 -12.75
N TYR A 67 4.31 33.61 -13.94
CA TYR A 67 3.04 33.54 -14.66
C TYR A 67 2.63 32.08 -14.93
N ASN A 68 3.55 31.24 -15.39
CA ASN A 68 3.32 29.81 -15.55
C ASN A 68 2.97 29.12 -14.22
N THR A 69 3.67 29.48 -13.13
CA THR A 69 3.37 28.96 -11.78
C THR A 69 1.93 29.32 -11.34
N VAL A 70 1.49 30.55 -11.60
CA VAL A 70 0.13 31.02 -11.31
C VAL A 70 -0.91 30.24 -12.12
N LEU A 71 -0.65 30.02 -13.42
CA LEU A 71 -1.55 29.24 -14.28
C LEU A 71 -1.66 27.78 -13.83
N GLU A 72 -0.56 27.16 -13.40
CA GLU A 72 -0.58 25.82 -12.85
C GLU A 72 -1.38 25.73 -11.55
N ALA A 73 -1.23 26.71 -10.67
CA ALA A 73 -2.00 26.80 -9.43
C ALA A 73 -3.49 26.99 -9.72
N LYS A 74 -3.84 27.90 -10.63
CA LYS A 74 -5.22 28.10 -11.09
C LYS A 74 -5.81 26.80 -11.61
N ARG A 75 -5.13 26.15 -12.55
CA ARG A 75 -5.58 24.88 -13.15
C ARG A 75 -5.77 23.79 -12.10
N TYR A 76 -4.86 23.70 -11.12
CA TYR A 76 -4.99 22.72 -10.04
C TYR A 76 -6.26 22.97 -9.20
N ILE A 77 -6.48 24.21 -8.76
CA ILE A 77 -7.64 24.55 -7.93
C ILE A 77 -8.94 24.36 -8.72
N GLU A 78 -9.00 24.81 -9.97
CA GLU A 78 -10.18 24.65 -10.83
C GLU A 78 -10.51 23.18 -11.12
N ASN A 79 -9.49 22.35 -11.36
CA ASN A 79 -9.70 20.92 -11.59
C ASN A 79 -10.20 20.17 -10.34
N ASN A 80 -9.86 20.65 -9.15
CA ASN A 80 -10.28 20.06 -7.89
C ASN A 80 -11.49 20.77 -7.27
N TRP A 81 -12.15 21.67 -8.00
CA TRP A 81 -13.21 22.54 -7.48
C TRP A 81 -14.36 21.79 -6.82
N VAL A 82 -14.82 20.69 -7.43
CA VAL A 82 -15.88 19.84 -6.87
C VAL A 82 -15.51 19.31 -5.48
N GLY A 83 -14.24 18.97 -5.26
CA GLY A 83 -13.75 18.52 -3.96
C GLY A 83 -13.64 19.65 -2.92
N ILE A 84 -13.54 20.90 -3.36
CA ILE A 84 -13.58 22.10 -2.51
C ILE A 84 -15.02 22.40 -2.10
N GLU A 85 -15.96 22.39 -3.05
CA GLU A 85 -17.40 22.59 -2.78
C GLU A 85 -17.92 21.59 -1.75
N ILE A 86 -17.62 20.29 -1.95
CA ILE A 86 -18.01 19.23 -1.00
C ILE A 86 -17.44 19.49 0.39
N LYS A 87 -16.22 20.02 0.50
CA LYS A 87 -15.60 20.32 1.78
C LYS A 87 -16.34 21.44 2.51
N VAL A 88 -16.68 22.53 1.81
CA VAL A 88 -17.38 23.69 2.38
C VAL A 88 -18.80 23.31 2.81
N ASP A 89 -19.50 22.50 2.01
CA ASP A 89 -20.85 22.02 2.33
C ASP A 89 -20.90 21.06 3.54
N ASN A 90 -19.76 20.51 3.96
CA ASN A 90 -19.69 19.47 4.99
C ASN A 90 -18.66 19.84 6.07
N LEU A 91 -19.04 20.76 6.95
CA LEU A 91 -18.21 21.26 8.06
C LEU A 91 -17.75 20.16 9.05
N GLU A 92 -18.41 19.00 9.06
CA GLU A 92 -18.00 17.83 9.86
C GLU A 92 -16.71 17.17 9.36
N ILE A 93 -16.28 17.48 8.13
CA ILE A 93 -15.05 16.94 7.56
C ILE A 93 -13.86 17.65 8.21
N ILE A 94 -13.35 17.02 9.27
CA ILE A 94 -12.08 17.42 9.88
C ILE A 94 -10.96 17.06 8.91
N GLY A 95 -10.41 18.07 8.25
CA GLY A 95 -9.29 17.90 7.33
C GLY A 95 -8.09 17.26 8.02
N CYS A 96 -7.49 16.25 7.38
CA CYS A 96 -6.23 15.69 7.83
C CYS A 96 -5.08 16.30 7.02
N SER A 97 -4.15 16.99 7.66
CA SER A 97 -2.85 17.30 7.05
C SER A 97 -1.94 16.08 7.12
N ALA A 98 -2.32 15.01 6.41
CA ALA A 98 -1.57 13.75 6.39
C ALA A 98 -0.09 14.01 6.07
N GLU A 99 0.20 14.86 5.09
CA GLU A 99 1.57 15.23 4.73
C GLU A 99 2.30 15.95 5.86
N GLY A 100 1.68 16.90 6.56
CA GLY A 100 2.29 17.55 7.74
C GLY A 100 2.55 16.57 8.89
N HIS A 101 1.59 15.68 9.14
CA HIS A 101 1.66 14.67 10.21
C HIS A 101 2.68 13.56 9.93
N ILE A 102 2.99 13.24 8.67
CA ILE A 102 3.95 12.17 8.34
C ILE A 102 5.29 12.69 7.83
N SER A 103 5.35 13.90 7.26
CA SER A 103 6.58 14.48 6.72
C SER A 103 7.67 14.56 7.78
N HIS A 104 7.36 15.07 8.98
CA HIS A 104 8.32 15.11 10.08
C HIS A 104 8.83 13.71 10.48
N VAL A 105 7.98 12.68 10.40
CA VAL A 105 8.36 11.30 10.72
C VAL A 105 9.41 10.78 9.73
N PHE A 106 9.30 11.15 8.46
CA PHE A 106 10.18 10.68 7.39
C PHE A 106 11.42 11.57 7.18
N SER A 107 11.26 12.90 7.22
CA SER A 107 12.30 13.89 6.91
C SER A 107 13.53 13.77 7.80
N ASP A 108 13.35 13.40 9.08
CA ASP A 108 14.45 13.14 10.02
C ASP A 108 15.53 12.20 9.46
N ARG A 109 15.16 11.22 8.63
CA ARG A 109 16.12 10.27 8.03
C ARG A 109 16.23 10.36 6.53
N LEU A 110 15.14 10.64 5.85
CA LEU A 110 15.12 10.63 4.39
C LEU A 110 15.57 11.96 3.80
N SER A 111 15.46 13.08 4.54
CA SER A 111 15.84 14.41 4.06
C SER A 111 17.16 14.92 4.65
N SER A 112 17.48 14.59 5.90
CA SER A 112 18.67 15.13 6.59
C SER A 112 20.01 14.65 6.02
N ARG A 113 20.02 13.47 5.39
CA ARG A 113 21.20 12.87 4.73
C ARG A 113 20.71 12.09 3.51
N PRO A 114 20.63 12.74 2.33
CA PRO A 114 20.17 12.06 1.12
C PRO A 114 21.14 10.92 0.80
N MET A 115 20.72 9.71 1.13
CA MET A 115 21.36 8.48 0.69
C MET A 115 20.61 7.97 -0.53
N GLY A 116 21.32 7.39 -1.49
CA GLY A 116 20.69 6.64 -2.57
C GLY A 116 19.98 5.42 -1.99
N TRP A 117 18.73 5.57 -1.57
CA TRP A 117 17.94 4.47 -1.04
C TRP A 117 17.44 3.61 -2.19
N SER A 118 17.63 2.29 -2.08
CA SER A 118 16.87 1.37 -2.92
C SER A 118 15.39 1.44 -2.55
N LYS A 119 14.49 1.10 -3.48
CA LYS A 119 13.03 1.09 -3.23
C LYS A 119 12.67 0.22 -2.03
N ILE A 120 13.32 -0.93 -1.89
CA ILE A 120 13.15 -1.86 -0.77
C ILE A 120 13.67 -1.25 0.53
N GLY A 121 14.86 -0.61 0.50
CA GLY A 121 15.43 0.03 1.68
C GLY A 121 14.56 1.17 2.21
N ALA A 122 14.07 2.03 1.30
CA ALA A 122 13.17 3.13 1.63
C ALA A 122 11.85 2.64 2.27
N ASP A 123 11.28 1.55 1.73
CA ASP A 123 10.07 0.92 2.27
C ASP A 123 10.30 0.38 3.69
N LYS A 124 11.37 -0.40 3.90
CA LYS A 124 11.67 -0.98 5.22
C LYS A 124 11.96 0.08 6.28
N VAL A 125 12.70 1.12 5.93
CA VAL A 125 12.99 2.23 6.85
C VAL A 125 11.72 3.00 7.18
N SER A 126 10.84 3.22 6.20
CA SER A 126 9.54 3.87 6.40
C SER A 126 8.66 3.08 7.37
N GLN A 127 8.51 1.77 7.15
CA GLN A 127 7.74 0.89 8.03
C GLN A 127 8.27 0.88 9.46
N LEU A 128 9.60 0.80 9.64
CA LEU A 128 10.21 0.79 10.97
C LEU A 128 9.99 2.12 11.70
N ARG A 129 10.02 3.24 10.99
CA ARG A 129 9.74 4.57 11.57
C ARG A 129 8.29 4.72 12.00
N ILE A 130 7.33 4.30 11.15
CA ILE A 130 5.91 4.28 11.48
C ILE A 130 5.69 3.41 12.73
N PHE A 131 6.26 2.19 12.74
CA PHE A 131 6.15 1.28 13.87
C PHE A 131 6.65 1.92 15.17
N LYS A 132 7.83 2.55 15.14
CA LYS A 132 8.38 3.23 16.32
C LYS A 132 7.53 4.43 16.76
N LYS A 133 7.03 5.24 15.82
CA LYS A 133 6.16 6.40 16.11
C LYS A 133 4.83 5.98 16.73
N ASN A 134 4.31 4.82 16.34
CA ASN A 134 3.10 4.20 16.91
C ASN A 134 3.37 3.49 18.25
N GLY A 135 4.53 3.72 18.91
CA GLY A 135 4.88 3.13 20.20
C GLY A 135 5.49 1.73 20.14
N GLY A 136 5.75 1.21 18.94
CA GLY A 136 6.36 -0.10 18.74
C GLY A 136 7.80 -0.17 19.26
N ARG A 137 8.11 -1.24 19.99
CA ARG A 137 9.48 -1.53 20.47
C ARG A 137 10.22 -2.38 19.45
N VAL A 138 11.31 -1.85 18.89
CA VAL A 138 12.10 -2.53 17.85
C VAL A 138 12.63 -3.89 18.31
N TYR A 139 12.99 -3.99 19.59
CA TYR A 139 13.43 -5.25 20.19
C TYR A 139 12.36 -6.35 20.04
N ASP A 140 11.10 -6.04 20.37
CA ASP A 140 10.00 -7.01 20.27
C ASP A 140 9.78 -7.46 18.82
N LEU A 141 9.85 -6.52 17.87
CA LEU A 141 9.73 -6.81 16.45
C LEU A 141 10.81 -7.81 16.00
N VAL A 142 12.07 -7.56 16.40
CA VAL A 142 13.20 -8.44 16.06
C VAL A 142 13.05 -9.81 16.74
N MET A 143 12.63 -9.86 18.00
CA MET A 143 12.41 -11.11 18.70
C MET A 143 11.27 -11.93 18.10
N ALA A 144 10.19 -11.28 17.68
CA ALA A 144 9.09 -11.92 16.97
C ALA A 144 9.55 -12.52 15.63
N GLN A 145 10.38 -11.79 14.86
CA GLN A 145 10.97 -12.29 13.62
C GLN A 145 11.85 -13.52 13.86
N LYS A 146 12.76 -13.47 14.86
CA LYS A 146 13.60 -14.61 15.21
C LYS A 146 12.80 -15.84 15.63
N LYS A 147 11.73 -15.65 16.41
CA LYS A 147 10.85 -16.75 16.84
C LYS A 147 10.14 -17.37 15.64
N LYS A 148 9.65 -16.55 14.70
CA LYS A 148 9.02 -17.00 13.47
C LYS A 148 10.00 -17.79 12.59
N GLU A 149 11.21 -17.27 12.37
CA GLU A 149 12.25 -17.98 11.61
C GLU A 149 12.63 -19.32 12.23
N LYS A 150 12.69 -19.40 13.57
CA LYS A 150 12.94 -20.66 14.28
C LYS A 150 11.83 -21.67 14.00
N SER A 151 10.57 -21.27 14.16
CA SER A 151 9.41 -22.12 13.87
C SER A 151 9.36 -22.56 12.41
N GLU A 152 9.65 -21.68 11.45
CA GLU A 152 9.72 -22.03 10.03
C GLU A 152 10.84 -23.03 9.73
N LYS A 153 12.00 -22.91 10.39
CA LYS A 153 13.09 -23.89 10.28
C LYS A 153 12.66 -25.24 10.85
N GLU A 154 12.02 -25.25 12.02
CA GLU A 154 11.49 -26.47 12.64
C GLU A 154 10.48 -27.16 11.73
N HIS A 155 9.52 -26.41 11.14
CA HIS A 155 8.56 -26.96 10.18
C HIS A 155 9.24 -27.53 8.93
N LYS A 156 10.23 -26.81 8.36
CA LYS A 156 11.00 -27.33 7.20
C LYS A 156 11.73 -28.63 7.51
N ILE A 157 12.30 -28.75 8.72
CA ILE A 157 12.96 -29.98 9.16
C ILE A 157 11.95 -31.11 9.33
N GLN A 158 10.79 -30.84 9.96
CA GLN A 158 9.71 -31.82 10.09
C GLN A 158 9.22 -32.31 8.73
N ASP A 159 8.96 -31.40 7.79
CA ASP A 159 8.53 -31.73 6.43
C ASP A 159 9.58 -32.59 5.69
N ALA A 160 10.86 -32.29 5.86
CA ALA A 160 11.95 -33.07 5.30
C ALA A 160 11.99 -34.49 5.87
N ILE A 161 11.88 -34.64 7.20
CA ILE A 161 11.85 -35.95 7.88
C ILE A 161 10.62 -36.76 7.42
N ILE A 162 9.43 -36.14 7.36
CA ILE A 162 8.22 -36.81 6.88
C ILE A 162 8.40 -37.29 5.44
N LYS A 163 9.03 -36.49 4.58
CA LYS A 163 9.32 -36.85 3.18
C LYS A 163 10.29 -38.03 3.08
N GLU A 164 11.34 -38.05 3.89
CA GLU A 164 12.29 -39.17 3.96
C GLU A 164 11.63 -40.45 4.49
N LEU A 165 10.84 -40.37 5.56
CA LEU A 165 10.10 -41.50 6.11
C LEU A 165 9.13 -42.09 5.08
N LYS A 166 8.40 -41.25 4.34
CA LYS A 166 7.53 -41.70 3.24
C LYS A 166 8.33 -42.41 2.14
N LYS A 167 9.50 -41.90 1.76
CA LYS A 167 10.37 -42.52 0.76
C LYS A 167 10.94 -43.87 1.23
N ALA A 168 11.41 -43.94 2.47
CA ALA A 168 11.94 -45.16 3.07
C ALA A 168 10.85 -46.22 3.27
N SER A 169 9.66 -45.81 3.72
CA SER A 169 8.48 -46.68 3.86
C SER A 169 8.04 -47.23 2.49
N SER A 170 7.93 -46.37 1.48
CA SER A 170 7.61 -46.79 0.10
C SER A 170 8.58 -47.87 -0.38
N ASN A 171 9.90 -47.69 -0.18
CA ASN A 171 10.91 -48.70 -0.53
C ASN A 171 10.84 -49.98 0.31
N ARG A 172 10.45 -49.91 1.59
CA ARG A 172 10.42 -51.06 2.51
C ARG A 172 9.19 -51.95 2.27
N TYR A 173 8.04 -51.37 1.91
CA TYR A 173 6.81 -52.11 1.64
C TYR A 173 6.64 -52.54 0.17
N LEU A 174 7.34 -51.93 -0.79
CA LEU A 174 7.33 -52.33 -2.20
C LEU A 174 7.80 -53.78 -2.41
N ASN A 175 8.76 -54.25 -1.61
CA ASN A 175 9.24 -55.64 -1.68
C ASN A 175 8.35 -56.63 -0.91
N SER A 176 7.54 -56.16 0.04
CA SER A 176 6.62 -57.02 0.80
C SER A 176 5.31 -57.26 0.05
N TRP A 177 4.87 -56.31 -0.79
CA TRP A 177 3.65 -56.43 -1.60
C TRP A 177 3.89 -57.06 -2.98
N ASN A 178 5.15 -57.12 -3.45
CA ASN A 178 5.54 -57.88 -4.65
C ASN A 178 5.74 -59.38 -4.38
N SER A 179 5.05 -59.94 -3.39
CA SER A 179 4.96 -61.38 -3.24
C SER A 179 4.12 -61.95 -4.39
N ASN A 180 4.76 -62.56 -5.38
CA ASN A 180 4.11 -63.37 -6.40
C ASN A 180 3.38 -64.54 -5.71
N ILE A 181 2.09 -64.38 -5.42
CA ILE A 181 1.27 -65.44 -4.82
C ILE A 181 1.27 -66.63 -5.78
N THR A 182 1.96 -67.71 -5.42
CA THR A 182 2.23 -68.86 -6.29
C THR A 182 0.93 -69.49 -6.83
N VAL A 183 -0.13 -69.48 -6.01
CA VAL A 183 -1.46 -69.97 -6.40
C VAL A 183 -2.05 -69.17 -7.56
N LEU A 184 -1.86 -67.85 -7.60
CA LEU A 184 -2.34 -67.00 -8.70
C LEU A 184 -1.53 -67.22 -10.00
N LYS A 185 -0.23 -67.51 -9.90
CA LYS A 185 0.64 -67.82 -11.05
C LYS A 185 0.36 -69.18 -11.69
N LYS A 186 0.01 -70.20 -10.90
CA LYS A 186 -0.20 -71.57 -11.39
C LYS A 186 -1.46 -71.72 -12.25
N GLY A 187 -2.37 -70.74 -12.23
CA GLY A 187 -3.52 -70.65 -13.15
C GLY A 187 -4.68 -71.64 -12.88
N HIS A 188 -4.55 -72.53 -11.89
CA HIS A 188 -5.65 -73.43 -11.52
C HIS A 188 -6.72 -72.69 -10.72
N LYS A 189 -7.96 -72.69 -11.23
CA LYS A 189 -9.13 -72.05 -10.61
C LYS A 189 -9.66 -72.86 -9.41
N THR A 190 -8.91 -72.85 -8.31
CA THR A 190 -9.34 -73.43 -7.03
C THR A 190 -10.16 -72.43 -6.20
N ALA A 191 -10.85 -72.90 -5.16
CA ALA A 191 -11.54 -72.01 -4.22
C ALA A 191 -10.59 -70.96 -3.61
N LEU A 192 -9.36 -71.37 -3.26
CA LEU A 192 -8.32 -70.48 -2.73
C LEU A 192 -7.86 -69.46 -3.79
N TYR A 193 -7.75 -69.85 -5.06
CA TYR A 193 -7.44 -68.95 -6.16
C TYR A 193 -8.50 -67.86 -6.32
N ASN A 194 -9.79 -68.23 -6.33
CA ASN A 194 -10.89 -67.27 -6.51
C ASN A 194 -10.96 -66.28 -5.34
N SER A 195 -10.80 -66.75 -4.11
CA SER A 195 -10.79 -65.89 -2.92
C SER A 195 -9.61 -64.91 -2.93
N LEU A 196 -8.40 -65.37 -3.27
CA LEU A 196 -7.22 -64.51 -3.30
C LEU A 196 -7.21 -63.54 -4.49
N ARG A 197 -7.77 -63.93 -5.64
CA ARG A 197 -7.87 -63.06 -6.82
C ARG A 197 -8.77 -61.86 -6.58
N ASN A 198 -9.87 -62.03 -5.85
CA ASN A 198 -10.77 -60.93 -5.50
C ASN A 198 -10.13 -59.92 -4.55
N ILE A 199 -9.23 -60.38 -3.67
CA ILE A 199 -8.51 -59.51 -2.72
C ILE A 199 -7.33 -58.79 -3.40
N SER A 200 -6.66 -59.44 -4.35
CA SER A 200 -5.50 -58.87 -5.07
C SER A 200 -5.87 -57.83 -6.15
N SER A 201 -7.15 -57.66 -6.48
CA SER A 201 -7.61 -56.79 -7.60
C SER A 201 -8.05 -55.39 -7.16
N TYR A 202 -7.73 -55.00 -5.92
CA TYR A 202 -7.97 -53.66 -5.34
C TYR A 202 -6.65 -52.92 -5.11
#